data_AF-A0AAJ6EH95-F1
#
_entry.id   AF-A0AAJ6EH95-F1
#
_cell.length_a   1.000
_cell.length_b   1.000
_cell.length_c   1.000
_cell.angle_alpha   90.00
_cell.angle_beta   90.00
_cell.angle_gamma   90.00
#
_symmetry.space_group_name_H-M   'P 1'
#
loop_
_entity.id
_entity.type
_entity.pdbx_description
1 polymer ?
#
loop_
_entity_poly.entity_id
_entity_poly.type
_entity_poly.pdbx_seq_one_letter_code
_entity_poly.pdbx_strand_id
1 'polypeptide(L)'
;MPVKGRATATNDQTQVREDVLNAQAISTLSAGAVSAMSAVGAAVIKKNKAALGENADWFWHMFAKCEAKAARVAEEVARDPQACGDATFIETYARQLPKLMTSALEAHEKALKEK
;
A
#
# COMPACT_ATOMS: atom_id res chain seq x y z
N MET A 1 -43.15 2.77 -28.17
CA MET A 1 -42.63 2.98 -26.80
C MET A 1 -41.20 2.45 -26.75
N PRO A 2 -40.14 3.28 -26.69
CA PRO A 2 -38.77 2.78 -26.63
C PRO A 2 -38.31 2.65 -25.16
N VAL A 3 -38.01 1.42 -24.72
CA VAL A 3 -37.35 1.18 -23.43
C VAL A 3 -35.84 1.21 -23.62
N LYS A 4 -35.23 2.26 -23.08
CA LYS A 4 -33.80 2.52 -23.02
C LYS A 4 -33.18 1.63 -21.95
N GLY A 5 -32.67 0.47 -22.37
CA GLY A 5 -31.94 -0.47 -21.52
C GLY A 5 -30.45 -0.12 -21.45
N ARG A 6 -30.06 0.42 -20.30
CA ARG A 6 -28.71 0.80 -19.86
C ARG A 6 -27.67 -0.29 -20.17
N ALA A 7 -26.58 0.10 -20.85
CA ALA A 7 -25.41 -0.73 -21.07
C ALA A 7 -24.81 -1.19 -19.72
N THR A 8 -24.88 -2.49 -19.45
CA THR A 8 -24.06 -3.16 -18.45
C THR A 8 -22.64 -3.27 -19.00
N ALA A 9 -21.80 -2.28 -18.67
CA ALA A 9 -20.35 -2.41 -18.75
C ALA A 9 -19.94 -3.53 -17.78
N THR A 10 -19.89 -4.74 -18.32
CA THR A 10 -19.54 -5.96 -17.60
C THR A 10 -18.03 -6.11 -17.71
N ASN A 11 -17.37 -6.13 -16.55
CA ASN A 11 -16.06 -6.74 -16.31
C ASN A 11 -14.89 -6.32 -17.21
N ASP A 12 -14.27 -5.17 -16.90
CA ASP A 12 -12.87 -4.92 -17.31
C ASP A 12 -12.01 -4.23 -16.23
N GLN A 13 -12.57 -3.83 -15.07
CA GLN A 13 -11.82 -3.15 -13.99
C GLN A 13 -11.46 -4.06 -12.79
N THR A 14 -11.45 -5.37 -12.98
CA THR A 14 -10.83 -6.32 -12.04
C THR A 14 -9.40 -6.65 -12.45
N GLN A 15 -8.72 -5.74 -13.14
CA GLN A 15 -7.30 -5.56 -12.84
C GLN A 15 -7.24 -5.03 -11.42
N VAL A 16 -7.04 -5.96 -10.50
CA VAL A 16 -6.64 -5.76 -9.11
C VAL A 16 -5.88 -4.44 -9.00
N ARG A 17 -6.52 -3.39 -8.47
CA ARG A 17 -5.82 -2.17 -8.06
C ARG A 17 -4.96 -2.56 -6.86
N GLU A 18 -3.85 -3.25 -7.13
CA GLU A 18 -2.84 -3.63 -6.12
C GLU A 18 -2.23 -2.41 -5.44
N ASP A 19 -2.39 -1.25 -6.06
CA ASP A 19 -1.88 0.05 -5.64
C ASP A 19 -2.86 0.84 -4.75
N VAL A 20 -4.06 0.33 -4.47
CA VAL A 20 -5.05 1.04 -3.66
C VAL A 20 -5.29 0.29 -2.35
N LEU A 21 -5.00 0.98 -1.24
CA LEU A 21 -5.35 0.55 0.10
C LEU A 21 -6.85 0.21 0.17
N ASN A 22 -7.18 -0.99 0.67
CA ASN A 22 -8.56 -1.42 0.83
C ASN A 22 -9.26 -0.56 1.89
N ALA A 23 -10.22 0.27 1.46
CA ALA A 23 -10.96 1.18 2.34
C ALA A 23 -11.74 0.43 3.44
N GLN A 24 -12.21 -0.79 3.16
CA GLN A 24 -12.89 -1.61 4.17
C GLN A 24 -11.92 -2.10 5.23
N ALA A 25 -10.69 -2.46 4.85
CA ALA A 25 -9.65 -2.88 5.78
C ALA A 25 -9.25 -1.76 6.74
N ILE A 26 -9.12 -0.53 6.22
CA ILE A 26 -8.83 0.65 7.07
C ILE A 26 -10.00 0.94 8.02
N SER A 27 -11.24 0.77 7.55
CA SER A 27 -12.43 1.07 8.35
C SER A 27 -12.59 0.14 9.57
N THR A 28 -11.97 -1.04 9.53
CA THR A 28 -11.98 -2.00 10.64
C THR A 28 -10.84 -1.82 11.64
N LEU A 29 -9.82 -1.00 11.31
CA LEU A 29 -8.69 -0.73 12.20
C LEU A 29 -9.08 0.26 13.30
N SER A 30 -8.53 0.09 14.50
CA SER A 30 -8.65 1.12 15.53
C SER A 30 -7.91 2.40 15.15
N ALA A 31 -8.31 3.52 15.78
CA ALA A 31 -7.60 4.79 15.65
C ALA A 31 -6.09 4.67 16.01
N GLY A 32 -5.75 3.78 16.96
CA GLY A 32 -4.37 3.49 17.33
C GLY A 32 -3.59 2.84 16.19
N ALA A 33 -4.20 1.87 15.48
CA ALA A 33 -3.58 1.24 14.33
C ALA A 33 -3.38 2.20 13.16
N VAL A 34 -4.36 3.04 12.86
CA VAL A 34 -4.23 4.08 11.82
C VAL A 34 -3.12 5.09 12.18
N SER A 35 -3.05 5.51 13.45
CA SER A 35 -1.97 6.38 13.92
C SER A 35 -0.59 5.73 13.80
N ALA A 36 -0.49 4.43 14.11
CA ALA A 36 0.76 3.69 13.97
C ALA A 36 1.18 3.53 12.50
N MET A 37 0.23 3.25 11.59
CA MET A 37 0.50 3.22 10.15
C MET A 37 1.08 4.55 9.65
N SER A 38 0.49 5.67 10.07
CA SER A 38 0.98 7.00 9.70
C SER A 38 2.39 7.26 10.24
N ALA A 39 2.69 6.88 11.49
CA ALA A 39 4.03 7.01 12.07
C ALA A 39 5.07 6.17 11.31
N VAL A 40 4.73 4.93 10.94
CA VAL A 40 5.59 4.05 10.13
C VAL A 40 5.83 4.67 8.74
N GLY A 41 4.76 5.16 8.08
CA GLY A 41 4.86 5.82 6.79
C GLY A 41 5.79 7.03 6.83
N ALA A 42 5.61 7.92 7.82
CA ALA A 42 6.48 9.07 8.04
C ALA A 42 7.94 8.69 8.30
N ALA A 43 8.19 7.61 9.06
CA ALA A 43 9.53 7.11 9.31
C ALA A 43 10.21 6.59 8.01
N VAL A 44 9.47 5.86 7.18
CA VAL A 44 9.97 5.37 5.88
C VAL A 44 10.25 6.52 4.92
N ILE A 45 9.38 7.52 4.87
CA ILE A 45 9.60 8.73 4.06
C ILE A 45 10.86 9.47 4.52
N LYS A 46 11.00 9.67 5.84
CA LYS A 46 12.17 10.34 6.42
C LYS A 46 13.48 9.59 6.13
N LYS A 47 13.46 8.25 6.21
CA LYS A 47 14.61 7.40 5.90
C LYS A 47 15.05 7.53 4.43
N ASN A 48 14.10 7.72 3.52
CA ASN A 48 14.32 7.77 2.07
C ASN A 48 14.23 9.20 1.49
N LYS A 49 14.55 10.22 2.29
CA LYS A 49 14.44 11.63 1.90
C LYS A 49 15.24 11.99 0.64
N ALA A 50 16.36 11.30 0.40
CA ALA A 50 17.18 11.51 -0.80
C ALA A 50 16.40 11.16 -2.08
N ALA A 51 15.75 9.98 -2.12
CA ALA A 51 14.93 9.55 -3.25
C ALA A 51 13.71 10.47 -3.46
N LEU A 52 13.10 10.95 -2.37
CA LEU A 52 12.03 11.93 -2.44
C LEU A 52 12.47 13.26 -3.07
N GLY A 53 13.72 13.68 -2.83
CA GLY A 53 14.28 14.91 -3.40
C GLY A 53 14.65 14.80 -4.87
N GLU A 54 14.94 13.60 -5.36
CA GLU A 54 15.33 13.36 -6.76
C GLU A 54 14.10 13.33 -7.69
N ASN A 55 13.06 12.58 -7.32
CA ASN A 55 11.82 12.53 -8.08
C ASN A 55 10.62 12.30 -7.15
N ALA A 56 9.98 13.39 -6.73
CA ALA A 56 8.89 13.34 -5.77
C ALA A 56 7.65 12.59 -6.30
N ASP A 57 7.23 12.85 -7.56
CA ASP A 57 6.05 12.21 -8.14
C ASP A 57 6.21 10.69 -8.24
N TRP A 58 7.37 10.24 -8.74
CA TRP A 58 7.69 8.82 -8.79
C TRP A 58 7.77 8.20 -7.39
N PHE A 59 8.42 8.89 -6.45
CA PHE A 59 8.55 8.43 -5.06
C PHE A 59 7.17 8.24 -4.43
N TRP A 60 6.27 9.20 -4.54
CA TRP A 60 4.92 9.11 -3.97
C TRP A 60 4.10 8.01 -4.62
N HIS A 61 4.21 7.85 -5.94
CA HIS A 61 3.59 6.71 -6.61
C HIS A 61 4.10 5.39 -6.05
N MET A 62 5.42 5.17 -6.00
CA MET A 62 6.00 3.93 -5.48
C MET A 62 5.69 3.71 -4.00
N PHE A 63 5.72 4.76 -3.20
CA PHE A 63 5.37 4.71 -1.78
C PHE A 63 3.93 4.23 -1.62
N ALA A 64 2.96 4.81 -2.34
CA ALA A 64 1.57 4.38 -2.29
C ALA A 64 1.39 2.90 -2.68
N LYS A 65 2.13 2.41 -3.69
CA LYS A 65 2.11 0.98 -4.05
C LYS A 65 2.65 0.10 -2.92
N CYS A 66 3.77 0.50 -2.32
CA CYS A 66 4.37 -0.24 -1.20
C CYS A 66 3.46 -0.22 0.03
N GLU A 67 2.80 0.91 0.29
CA GLU A 67 1.86 1.09 1.39
C GLU A 67 0.65 0.18 1.26
N ALA A 68 0.01 0.18 0.08
CA ALA A 68 -1.11 -0.70 -0.23
C ALA A 68 -0.74 -2.18 -0.10
N LYS A 69 0.43 -2.57 -0.63
CA LYS A 69 0.91 -3.95 -0.54
C LYS A 69 1.26 -4.37 0.89
N ALA A 70 1.89 -3.49 1.68
CA ALA A 70 2.20 -3.77 3.08
C ALA A 70 0.92 -3.95 3.90
N ALA A 71 -0.08 -3.09 3.68
CA ALA A 71 -1.37 -3.18 4.35
C ALA A 71 -2.13 -4.45 3.97
N ARG A 72 -2.10 -4.86 2.70
CA ARG A 72 -2.73 -6.12 2.25
C ARG A 72 -2.13 -7.34 2.97
N VAL A 73 -0.79 -7.42 3.03
CA VAL A 73 -0.12 -8.52 3.74
C VAL A 73 -0.44 -8.47 5.24
N ALA A 74 -0.46 -7.28 5.83
CA ALA A 74 -0.83 -7.11 7.23
C ALA A 74 -2.27 -7.54 7.53
N GLU A 75 -3.21 -7.21 6.63
CA GLU A 75 -4.61 -7.63 6.71
C GLU A 75 -4.76 -9.15 6.60
N GLU A 76 -4.07 -9.78 5.65
CA GLU A 76 -4.08 -11.23 5.47
C GLU A 76 -3.60 -11.96 6.73
N VAL A 77 -2.52 -11.48 7.36
CA VAL A 77 -1.99 -12.07 8.60
C VAL A 77 -2.89 -11.78 9.80
N ALA A 78 -3.48 -10.58 9.88
CA ALA A 78 -4.35 -10.20 10.99
C ALA A 78 -5.71 -10.92 10.98
N ARG A 79 -6.10 -11.53 9.85
CA ARG A 79 -7.32 -12.37 9.74
C ARG A 79 -7.15 -13.77 10.33
N ASP A 80 -5.93 -14.18 10.68
CA ASP A 80 -5.71 -15.47 11.33
C ASP A 80 -6.42 -15.51 12.70
N PRO A 81 -7.18 -16.56 13.04
CA PRO A 81 -7.90 -16.65 14.32
C PRO A 81 -7.00 -16.60 15.57
N GLN A 82 -5.71 -16.89 15.42
CA GLN A 82 -4.70 -16.78 16.49
C GLN A 82 -3.98 -15.42 16.49
N ALA A 83 -4.23 -14.55 15.52
CA ALA A 83 -3.64 -13.22 15.47
C ALA A 83 -4.26 -12.27 16.50
N CYS A 84 -3.45 -11.33 17.01
CA CYS A 84 -3.88 -10.27 17.91
C CYS A 84 -4.41 -9.05 17.13
N GLY A 85 -5.25 -9.28 16.10
CA GLY A 85 -5.90 -8.25 15.29
C GLY A 85 -4.97 -7.08 14.91
N ASP A 86 -5.30 -5.87 15.39
CA ASP A 86 -4.55 -4.64 15.15
C ASP A 86 -3.06 -4.72 15.51
N ALA A 87 -2.69 -5.42 16.58
CA ALA A 87 -1.27 -5.53 16.96
C ALA A 87 -0.48 -6.32 15.91
N THR A 88 -1.03 -7.43 15.45
CA THR A 88 -0.44 -8.24 14.37
C THR A 88 -0.43 -7.50 13.04
N PHE A 89 -1.49 -6.73 12.75
CA PHE A 89 -1.53 -5.86 11.59
C PHE A 89 -0.38 -4.84 11.62
N ILE A 90 -0.25 -4.07 12.69
CA ILE A 90 0.76 -3.01 12.80
C ILE A 90 2.17 -3.61 12.73
N GLU A 91 2.42 -4.72 13.43
CA GLU A 91 3.73 -5.40 13.40
C GLU A 91 4.10 -5.82 11.98
N THR A 92 3.16 -6.46 11.28
CA THR A 92 3.37 -6.93 9.91
C THR A 92 3.57 -5.76 8.96
N TYR A 93 2.73 -4.73 9.05
CA TYR A 93 2.81 -3.52 8.26
C TYR A 93 4.17 -2.81 8.43
N ALA A 94 4.59 -2.59 9.69
CA ALA A 94 5.86 -1.96 10.03
C ALA A 94 7.07 -2.76 9.56
N ARG A 95 6.97 -4.09 9.49
CA ARG A 95 8.03 -4.96 8.96
C ARG A 95 8.08 -4.96 7.44
N GLN A 96 6.94 -4.86 6.76
CA GLN A 96 6.84 -4.99 5.31
C GLN A 96 7.11 -3.68 4.58
N LEU A 97 6.54 -2.55 5.04
CA LEU A 97 6.64 -1.28 4.31
C LEU A 97 8.10 -0.84 4.03
N PRO A 98 9.03 -0.86 5.00
CA PRO A 98 10.42 -0.50 4.74
C PRO A 98 11.10 -1.44 3.74
N LYS A 99 10.80 -2.74 3.78
CA LYS A 99 11.40 -3.73 2.88
C LYS A 99 10.94 -3.52 1.44
N LEU A 100 9.63 -3.37 1.26
CA LEU A 100 9.04 -3.10 -0.05
C LEU A 100 9.59 -1.80 -0.64
N MET A 101 9.72 -0.75 0.18
CA MET A 101 10.29 0.51 -0.26
C MET A 101 11.76 0.38 -0.65
N THR A 102 12.60 -0.29 0.15
CA THR A 102 14.00 -0.51 -0.22
C THR A 102 14.12 -1.28 -1.54
N SER A 103 13.40 -2.38 -1.70
CA SER A 103 13.45 -3.16 -2.95
C SER A 103 12.95 -2.38 -4.16
N ALA A 104 11.94 -1.51 -3.99
CA ALA A 104 11.44 -0.62 -5.02
C ALA A 104 12.50 0.41 -5.46
N LEU A 105 13.22 1.00 -4.50
CA LEU A 105 14.29 1.96 -4.77
C LEU A 105 15.47 1.28 -5.49
N GLU A 106 15.91 0.11 -5.01
CA GLU A 106 17.01 -0.66 -5.62
C GLU A 106 16.68 -1.06 -7.07
N ALA A 107 15.44 -1.49 -7.33
CA ALA A 107 14.99 -1.83 -8.67
C ALA A 107 15.01 -0.61 -9.62
N HIS A 108 14.63 0.57 -9.11
CA HIS A 108 14.67 1.80 -9.89
C HIS A 108 16.10 2.28 -10.18
N GLU A 109 16.98 2.25 -9.19
CA GLU A 109 18.40 2.58 -9.39
C GLU A 109 19.06 1.65 -10.41
N LYS A 110 18.72 0.36 -10.39
CA LYS A 110 19.21 -0.59 -11.41
C LYS A 110 18.67 -0.24 -12.80
N ALA A 111 17.37 0.02 -12.92
CA ALA A 111 16.76 0.39 -14.20
C ALA A 111 17.27 1.72 -14.76
N LEU A 112 17.71 2.64 -13.91
CA LEU A 112 18.37 3.89 -14.34
C LEU A 112 19.81 3.66 -14.84
N LYS A 113 20.55 2.71 -14.26
CA LYS A 113 21.92 2.36 -14.70
C LYS A 113 21.95 1.54 -15.99
N GLU A 114 20.85 0.87 -16.31
CA GLU A 114 20.68 0.08 -17.55
C GLU A 114 20.20 0.94 -18.74
N LYS A 115 19.95 2.23 -18.54
CA LYS A 115 19.60 3.22 -19.57
C LYS A 115 20.80 4.09 -19.94
#